data_AF-F0ZY31-F1
#
_entry.id   AF-F0ZY31-F1
#
_cell.length_a   1.000
_cell.length_b   1.000
_cell.length_c   1.000
_cell.angle_alpha   90.00
_cell.angle_beta   90.00
_cell.angle_gamma   90.00
#
_symmetry.space_group_name_H-M   'P 1'
#
loop_
_entity.id
_entity.type
_entity.pdbx_description
1 polymer ?
#
loop_
_entity_poly.entity_id
_entity_poly.type
_entity_poly.pdbx_seq_one_letter_code
_entity_poly.pdbx_strand_id
1 'polypeptide(L)'
;MDSDILFFSIWRNVYLRWFISSKLEQFKKYSAITYNSNEEIKNDKFIDYRTTVGVLPNNGKLKKLVFGNNYNQELVEGAIPQGVEELFLGKSFNKPLYGGEIPNSVKILDMGERYNEHLYSGSIPDSVEVLSLSWSFNMPLKQSYTFKGEFKNGSIPPNVKSLDLGLSFNQELPSGILPSSITNLIIGSKFSQMIKHGSIPDSVTSLTLPYKYNQTIFENILPESIKELTMGYTKQIKPGVLPKYLESLTLLSLTTQLLPNSLPSTLKHLTLSKDYNLPIEEGVLPSGLKVLVFGDSFNQKLSPGAIPQQLEVLKLGFYYDQFIPMDLLPNTVHTLDYHLTIPTLDPEYIKFIPPSVTTLTVTSPCTLPLPIDLLPPSIKKLIISQRPHPILSGSIPQSVETIISDGFIKFDSGSIPSSCKSLSINIPSFGDELLLPDIIPNSVEYLESNSNCFAKGSIPPSVKTLNVSNFY
;
A
#
# COMPACT_ATOMS: atom_id res chain seq x y z
N MET A 1 20.99 39.35 -31.35
CA MET A 1 20.22 38.31 -30.63
C MET A 1 20.36 36.90 -31.23
N ASP A 2 20.85 36.73 -32.47
CA ASP A 2 20.97 35.39 -33.10
C ASP A 2 22.31 34.66 -32.95
N SER A 3 23.41 35.34 -32.57
CA SER A 3 24.73 34.68 -32.42
C SER A 3 24.79 33.73 -31.23
N ASP A 4 24.13 34.09 -30.13
CA ASP A 4 24.25 33.38 -28.86
C ASP A 4 23.43 32.08 -28.90
N ILE A 5 22.27 32.09 -29.56
CA ILE A 5 21.45 30.90 -29.78
C ILE A 5 22.19 29.87 -30.64
N LEU A 6 22.90 30.33 -31.68
CA LEU A 6 23.72 29.46 -32.54
C LEU A 6 24.94 28.92 -31.78
N PHE A 7 25.61 29.77 -30.99
CA PHE A 7 26.75 29.39 -30.15
C PHE A 7 26.36 28.31 -29.13
N PHE A 8 25.28 28.50 -28.37
CA PHE A 8 24.81 27.50 -27.40
C PHE A 8 24.33 26.21 -28.06
N SER A 9 23.72 26.28 -29.25
CA SER A 9 23.29 25.09 -29.98
C SER A 9 24.47 24.25 -30.49
N ILE A 10 25.51 24.90 -31.01
CA ILE A 10 26.75 24.22 -31.45
C ILE A 10 27.48 23.62 -30.25
N TRP A 11 27.65 24.37 -29.17
CA TRP A 11 28.37 23.90 -27.98
C TRP A 11 27.62 22.77 -27.26
N ARG A 12 26.29 22.86 -27.17
CA ARG A 12 25.43 21.76 -26.69
C ARG A 12 25.63 20.50 -27.54
N ASN A 13 25.66 20.62 -28.87
CA ASN A 13 25.86 19.46 -29.74
C ASN A 13 27.28 18.87 -29.62
N VAL A 14 28.31 19.71 -29.45
CA VAL A 14 29.69 19.25 -29.20
C VAL A 14 29.79 18.53 -27.85
N TYR A 15 29.21 19.11 -26.79
CA TYR A 15 29.17 18.49 -25.47
C TYR A 15 28.39 17.18 -25.47
N LEU A 16 27.20 17.16 -26.09
CA LEU A 16 26.39 15.94 -26.21
C LEU A 16 27.13 14.86 -26.99
N ARG A 17 27.81 15.21 -28.09
CA ARG A 17 28.60 14.25 -28.87
C ARG A 17 29.77 13.70 -28.06
N TRP A 18 30.48 14.55 -27.33
CA TRP A 18 31.56 14.14 -26.43
C TRP A 18 31.02 13.23 -25.31
N PHE A 19 29.92 13.62 -24.67
CA PHE A 19 29.27 12.86 -23.59
C PHE A 19 28.79 11.50 -24.08
N ILE A 20 28.10 11.44 -25.22
CA ILE A 20 27.65 10.19 -25.85
C ILE A 20 28.84 9.30 -26.20
N SER A 21 29.90 9.86 -26.78
CA SER A 21 31.10 9.11 -27.14
C SER A 21 31.82 8.53 -25.91
N SER A 22 31.95 9.32 -24.83
CA SER A 22 32.54 8.89 -23.56
C SER A 22 31.73 7.77 -22.90
N LYS A 23 30.39 7.88 -22.92
CA LYS A 23 29.51 6.81 -22.41
C LYS A 23 29.58 5.55 -23.27
N LEU A 24 29.70 5.68 -24.59
CA LEU A 24 29.90 4.55 -25.50
C LEU A 24 31.24 3.84 -25.29
N GLU A 25 32.32 4.56 -24.97
CA GLU A 25 33.60 3.94 -24.63
C GLU A 25 33.54 3.19 -23.30
N GLN A 26 32.92 3.76 -22.27
CA GLN A 26 32.69 3.08 -20.99
C GLN A 26 31.86 1.81 -21.19
N PHE A 27 30.81 1.88 -22.00
CA PHE A 27 30.02 0.73 -22.40
C PHE A 27 30.86 -0.36 -23.09
N LYS A 28 31.62 -0.01 -24.13
CA LYS A 28 32.47 -0.99 -24.85
C LYS A 28 33.50 -1.66 -23.95
N LYS A 29 34.04 -0.92 -22.98
CA LYS A 29 35.08 -1.40 -22.06
C LYS A 29 34.52 -2.31 -20.95
N TYR A 30 33.28 -2.07 -20.51
CA TYR A 30 32.71 -2.71 -19.34
C TYR A 30 31.40 -3.46 -19.64
N SER A 31 31.10 -3.78 -20.91
CA SER A 31 29.87 -4.47 -21.30
C SER A 31 29.75 -5.92 -20.82
N ALA A 32 30.87 -6.60 -20.54
CA ALA A 32 30.88 -8.00 -20.07
C ALA A 32 31.93 -8.21 -18.96
N ILE A 33 31.53 -8.85 -17.86
CA ILE A 33 32.43 -9.33 -16.79
C ILE A 33 31.78 -10.53 -16.10
N THR A 34 32.61 -11.36 -15.46
CA THR A 34 32.18 -12.43 -14.57
C THR A 34 32.44 -12.00 -13.13
N TYR A 35 31.44 -12.13 -12.26
CA TYR A 35 31.61 -11.92 -10.82
C TYR A 35 31.85 -13.25 -10.13
N ASN A 36 32.63 -13.26 -9.06
CA ASN A 36 32.88 -14.45 -8.23
C ASN A 36 32.22 -14.36 -6.86
N SER A 37 31.67 -13.20 -6.48
CA SER A 37 30.98 -13.01 -5.20
C SER A 37 29.99 -11.84 -5.19
N ASN A 38 29.09 -11.81 -4.20
CA ASN A 38 28.15 -10.71 -3.97
C ASN A 38 28.83 -9.40 -3.56
N GLU A 39 30.02 -9.44 -2.94
CA GLU A 39 30.79 -8.24 -2.62
C GLU A 39 31.32 -7.56 -3.88
N GLU A 40 31.71 -8.33 -4.90
CA GLU A 40 32.17 -7.77 -6.18
C GLU A 40 31.06 -7.03 -6.92
N ILE A 41 29.82 -7.55 -6.86
CA ILE A 41 28.64 -6.88 -7.46
C ILE A 41 28.35 -5.56 -6.75
N LYS A 42 28.32 -5.58 -5.41
CA LYS A 42 28.05 -4.37 -4.60
C LYS A 42 29.11 -3.28 -4.79
N ASN A 43 30.33 -3.68 -5.11
CA ASN A 43 31.46 -2.79 -5.29
C ASN A 43 31.72 -2.40 -6.77
N ASP A 44 30.92 -2.90 -7.74
CA ASP A 44 31.09 -2.55 -9.15
C ASP A 44 30.45 -1.19 -9.47
N LYS A 45 31.32 -0.18 -9.57
CA LYS A 45 30.97 1.20 -9.94
C LYS A 45 30.44 1.36 -11.37
N PHE A 46 30.52 0.32 -12.21
CA PHE A 46 30.10 0.32 -13.61
C PHE A 46 28.97 -0.67 -13.89
N ILE A 47 28.26 -1.12 -12.85
CA ILE A 47 27.18 -2.10 -12.98
C ILE A 47 26.09 -1.68 -13.99
N ASP A 48 25.85 -0.37 -14.14
CA ASP A 48 24.89 0.19 -15.09
C ASP A 48 25.31 0.05 -16.57
N TYR A 49 26.59 -0.22 -16.87
CA TYR A 49 27.11 -0.44 -18.22
C TYR A 49 27.23 -1.93 -18.60
N ARG A 50 26.98 -2.83 -17.65
CA ARG A 50 27.06 -4.28 -17.86
C ARG A 50 25.87 -4.72 -18.69
N THR A 51 26.12 -5.31 -19.86
CA THR A 51 25.05 -5.74 -20.75
C THR A 51 24.96 -7.25 -20.86
N THR A 52 26.09 -7.94 -20.82
CA THR A 52 26.13 -9.40 -20.88
C THR A 52 26.42 -9.92 -19.48
N VAL A 53 25.53 -10.75 -18.94
CA VAL A 53 25.86 -11.54 -17.75
C VAL A 53 26.80 -12.65 -18.20
N GLY A 54 28.10 -12.48 -17.97
CA GLY A 54 29.03 -13.61 -17.99
C GLY A 54 28.56 -14.61 -16.94
N VAL A 55 28.67 -15.92 -17.25
CA VAL A 55 28.20 -17.05 -16.41
C VAL A 55 28.37 -16.72 -14.93
N LEU A 56 27.25 -16.46 -14.23
CA LEU A 56 27.28 -16.15 -12.81
C LEU A 56 27.85 -17.35 -12.05
N PRO A 57 28.55 -17.13 -10.93
CA PRO A 57 29.24 -18.19 -10.23
C PRO A 57 28.21 -19.18 -9.68
N ASN A 58 28.16 -20.37 -10.28
CA ASN A 58 27.20 -21.42 -9.93
C ASN A 58 27.66 -22.22 -8.71
N ASN A 59 27.96 -21.53 -7.61
CA ASN A 59 28.41 -22.14 -6.36
C ASN A 59 27.24 -22.55 -5.43
N GLY A 60 26.00 -22.44 -5.90
CA GLY A 60 24.79 -22.76 -5.15
C GLY A 60 24.43 -21.79 -4.01
N LYS A 61 25.25 -20.77 -3.74
CA LYS A 61 25.02 -19.81 -2.64
C LYS A 61 24.13 -18.64 -3.04
N LEU A 62 24.06 -18.30 -4.32
CA LEU A 62 23.25 -17.18 -4.80
C LEU A 62 21.76 -17.55 -4.75
N LYS A 63 21.00 -16.94 -3.84
CA LYS A 63 19.56 -17.19 -3.65
C LYS A 63 18.65 -16.15 -4.28
N LYS A 64 19.12 -14.91 -4.42
CA LYS A 64 18.35 -13.80 -4.98
C LYS A 64 19.18 -13.14 -6.08
N LEU A 65 18.58 -12.99 -7.26
CA LEU A 65 19.18 -12.30 -8.40
C LEU A 65 18.25 -11.17 -8.84
N VAL A 66 18.78 -9.95 -8.86
CA VAL A 66 18.09 -8.76 -9.33
C VAL A 66 18.88 -8.17 -10.48
N PHE A 67 18.27 -8.13 -11.65
CA PHE A 67 18.83 -7.43 -12.80
C PHE A 67 18.62 -5.93 -12.67
N GLY A 68 19.58 -5.15 -13.18
CA GLY A 68 19.48 -3.69 -13.19
C GLY A 68 18.31 -3.19 -14.04
N ASN A 69 17.81 -2.00 -13.74
CA ASN A 69 16.61 -1.44 -14.40
C ASN A 69 16.71 -1.33 -15.93
N ASN A 70 17.91 -1.25 -16.48
CA ASN A 70 18.17 -1.13 -17.93
C ASN A 70 18.48 -2.47 -18.61
N TYR A 71 18.53 -3.58 -17.86
CA TYR A 71 18.76 -4.91 -18.44
C TYR A 71 17.64 -5.27 -19.42
N ASN A 72 18.02 -5.64 -20.64
CA ASN A 72 17.09 -6.01 -21.71
C ASN A 72 17.76 -6.91 -22.77
N GLN A 73 18.66 -7.79 -22.32
CA GLN A 73 19.27 -8.79 -23.18
C GLN A 73 18.52 -10.11 -23.10
N GLU A 74 18.63 -10.91 -24.15
CA GLU A 74 18.09 -12.28 -24.16
C GLU A 74 18.76 -13.11 -23.07
N LEU A 75 17.98 -13.92 -22.37
CA LEU A 75 18.53 -14.92 -21.47
C LEU A 75 18.99 -16.11 -22.31
N VAL A 76 19.98 -16.83 -21.80
CA VAL A 76 20.42 -18.09 -22.38
C VAL A 76 20.37 -19.16 -21.30
N GLU A 77 20.10 -20.40 -21.69
CA GLU A 77 20.09 -21.53 -20.78
C GLU A 77 21.40 -21.60 -19.97
N GLY A 78 21.28 -21.73 -18.65
CA GLY A 78 22.42 -21.75 -17.74
C GLY A 78 23.01 -20.38 -17.36
N ALA A 79 22.50 -19.26 -17.90
CA ALA A 79 22.94 -17.92 -17.50
C ALA A 79 22.59 -17.59 -16.04
N ILE A 80 21.44 -18.09 -15.57
CA ILE A 80 20.98 -17.93 -14.20
C ILE A 80 21.43 -19.15 -13.38
N PRO A 81 22.15 -18.97 -12.25
CA PRO A 81 22.61 -20.08 -11.43
C PRO A 81 21.47 -20.93 -10.86
N GLN A 82 21.67 -22.24 -10.76
CA GLN A 82 20.69 -23.21 -10.24
C GLN A 82 20.40 -23.07 -8.73
N GLY A 83 21.07 -22.15 -8.05
CA GLY A 83 20.80 -21.82 -6.65
C GLY A 83 19.74 -20.73 -6.45
N VAL A 84 19.39 -19.98 -7.50
CA VAL A 84 18.55 -18.77 -7.41
C VAL A 84 17.10 -19.16 -7.14
N GLU A 85 16.53 -18.64 -6.05
CA GLU A 85 15.15 -18.84 -5.62
C GLU A 85 14.27 -17.61 -5.87
N GLU A 86 14.85 -16.42 -5.92
CA GLU A 86 14.16 -15.17 -6.23
C GLU A 86 14.81 -14.49 -7.44
N LEU A 87 14.04 -14.22 -8.48
CA LEU A 87 14.51 -13.63 -9.73
C LEU A 87 13.70 -12.40 -10.11
N PHE A 88 14.38 -11.28 -10.32
CA PHE A 88 13.79 -10.01 -10.76
C PHE A 88 14.48 -9.55 -12.04
N LEU A 89 13.78 -9.54 -13.17
CA LEU A 89 14.35 -9.31 -14.51
C LEU A 89 14.68 -7.84 -14.83
N GLY A 90 14.30 -6.92 -13.94
CA GLY A 90 14.58 -5.48 -14.07
C GLY A 90 13.55 -4.76 -14.94
N LYS A 91 13.40 -3.44 -14.74
CA LYS A 91 12.29 -2.65 -15.32
C LYS A 91 12.18 -2.71 -16.85
N SER A 92 13.31 -2.70 -17.55
CA SER A 92 13.36 -2.60 -19.02
C SER A 92 13.34 -3.94 -19.76
N PHE A 93 13.34 -5.08 -19.05
CA PHE A 93 13.38 -6.38 -19.70
C PHE A 93 12.11 -6.62 -20.51
N ASN A 94 12.27 -6.87 -21.80
CA ASN A 94 11.23 -7.19 -22.76
C ASN A 94 11.80 -8.05 -23.89
N LYS A 95 12.38 -9.19 -23.51
CA LYS A 95 12.87 -10.21 -24.44
C LYS A 95 12.06 -11.49 -24.26
N PRO A 96 11.83 -12.27 -25.33
CA PRO A 96 11.12 -13.53 -25.22
C PRO A 96 11.85 -14.45 -24.24
N LEU A 97 11.09 -15.24 -23.49
CA LEU A 97 11.61 -16.27 -22.59
C LEU A 97 11.29 -17.65 -23.14
N TYR A 98 12.30 -18.51 -23.16
CA TYR A 98 12.19 -19.90 -23.58
C TYR A 98 12.42 -20.85 -22.41
N GLY A 99 11.93 -22.09 -22.55
CA GLY A 99 12.08 -23.10 -21.51
C GLY A 99 13.54 -23.43 -21.21
N GLY A 100 13.88 -23.52 -19.92
CA GLY A 100 15.24 -23.81 -19.45
C GLY A 100 16.09 -22.58 -19.13
N GLU A 101 15.71 -21.37 -19.59
CA GLU A 101 16.44 -20.14 -19.29
C GLU A 101 16.34 -19.72 -17.83
N ILE A 102 15.15 -19.92 -17.24
CA ILE A 102 14.91 -19.72 -15.80
C ILE A 102 15.02 -21.10 -15.13
N PRO A 103 15.87 -21.26 -14.10
CA PRO A 103 16.08 -22.56 -13.46
C PRO A 103 14.91 -22.94 -12.55
N ASN A 104 14.68 -24.26 -12.40
CA ASN A 104 13.66 -24.85 -11.52
C ASN A 104 13.89 -24.61 -10.00
N SER A 105 14.93 -23.87 -9.64
CA SER A 105 15.12 -23.39 -8.26
C SER A 105 14.30 -22.15 -7.96
N VAL A 106 13.86 -21.40 -8.98
CA VAL A 106 13.16 -20.12 -8.82
C VAL A 106 11.75 -20.34 -8.28
N LYS A 107 11.42 -19.70 -7.16
CA LYS A 107 10.12 -19.70 -6.49
C LYS A 107 9.39 -18.37 -6.64
N ILE A 108 10.13 -17.27 -6.71
CA ILE A 108 9.58 -15.92 -6.89
C ILE A 108 10.15 -15.35 -8.20
N LEU A 109 9.26 -15.02 -9.13
CA LEU A 109 9.60 -14.43 -10.42
C LEU A 109 8.87 -13.10 -10.62
N ASP A 110 9.66 -12.04 -10.80
CA ASP A 110 9.18 -10.72 -11.20
C ASP A 110 9.76 -10.37 -12.58
N MET A 111 8.85 -10.14 -13.53
CA MET A 111 9.16 -9.90 -14.94
C MET A 111 9.51 -8.42 -15.24
N GLY A 112 9.49 -7.54 -14.24
CA GLY A 112 9.84 -6.12 -14.37
C GLY A 112 8.64 -5.22 -14.66
N GLU A 113 8.85 -4.14 -15.41
CA GLU A 113 7.79 -3.18 -15.75
C GLU A 113 7.36 -3.23 -17.21
N ARG A 114 8.29 -3.58 -18.13
CA ARG A 114 8.09 -3.49 -19.58
C ARG A 114 7.82 -4.82 -20.29
N TYR A 115 7.92 -5.95 -19.61
CA TYR A 115 7.75 -7.27 -20.23
C TYR A 115 6.34 -7.45 -20.81
N ASN A 116 6.23 -7.60 -22.13
CA ASN A 116 4.98 -7.75 -22.85
C ASN A 116 5.15 -8.74 -24.02
N GLU A 117 5.95 -9.77 -23.82
CA GLU A 117 6.16 -10.85 -24.78
C GLU A 117 5.24 -12.04 -24.49
N HIS A 118 5.05 -12.92 -25.49
CA HIS A 118 4.29 -14.15 -25.30
C HIS A 118 4.94 -15.07 -24.25
N LEU A 119 4.12 -15.63 -23.36
CA LEU A 119 4.54 -16.69 -22.44
C LEU A 119 4.44 -18.05 -23.14
N TYR A 120 5.59 -18.60 -23.54
CA TYR A 120 5.68 -19.93 -24.13
C TYR A 120 5.56 -21.03 -23.06
N SER A 121 5.08 -22.21 -23.45
CA SER A 121 5.03 -23.37 -22.55
C SER A 121 6.42 -23.66 -21.99
N GLY A 122 6.54 -23.73 -20.66
CA GLY A 122 7.79 -24.01 -19.96
C GLY A 122 8.74 -22.82 -19.81
N SER A 123 8.41 -21.64 -20.35
CA SER A 123 9.22 -20.40 -20.15
C SER A 123 9.29 -19.98 -18.68
N ILE A 124 8.21 -20.25 -17.94
CA ILE A 124 8.16 -20.08 -16.49
C ILE A 124 8.23 -21.48 -15.86
N PRO A 125 9.18 -21.76 -14.97
CA PRO A 125 9.32 -23.04 -14.28
C PRO A 125 8.13 -23.40 -13.38
N ASP A 126 7.89 -24.70 -13.23
CA ASP A 126 6.85 -25.22 -12.32
C ASP A 126 7.17 -25.01 -10.85
N SER A 127 8.40 -24.63 -10.50
CA SER A 127 8.79 -24.27 -9.14
C SER A 127 8.28 -22.89 -8.70
N VAL A 128 7.81 -22.05 -9.64
CA VAL A 128 7.38 -20.70 -9.33
C VAL A 128 6.07 -20.73 -8.54
N GLU A 129 6.09 -20.13 -7.35
CA GLU A 129 4.96 -19.99 -6.44
C GLU A 129 4.39 -18.56 -6.44
N VAL A 130 5.23 -17.55 -6.69
CA VAL A 130 4.85 -16.14 -6.78
C VAL A 130 5.29 -15.58 -8.12
N LEU A 131 4.34 -15.12 -8.91
CA LEU A 131 4.56 -14.62 -10.26
C LEU A 131 3.98 -13.22 -10.44
N SER A 132 4.81 -12.28 -10.87
CA SER A 132 4.41 -10.93 -11.29
C SER A 132 4.77 -10.74 -12.77
N LEU A 133 3.76 -10.59 -13.64
CA LEU A 133 3.94 -10.59 -15.10
C LEU A 133 4.51 -9.30 -15.70
N SER A 134 4.48 -8.20 -14.95
CA SER A 134 4.90 -6.83 -15.29
C SER A 134 3.77 -5.83 -15.52
N TRP A 135 4.07 -4.55 -15.31
CA TRP A 135 3.10 -3.47 -15.52
C TRP A 135 2.61 -3.31 -16.95
N SER A 136 3.41 -3.70 -17.95
CA SER A 136 3.08 -3.54 -19.37
C SER A 136 2.49 -4.79 -20.00
N PHE A 137 2.47 -5.93 -19.28
CA PHE A 137 1.98 -7.20 -19.81
C PHE A 137 0.51 -7.10 -20.21
N ASN A 138 0.21 -7.43 -21.47
CA ASN A 138 -1.13 -7.47 -22.02
C ASN A 138 -1.26 -8.54 -23.12
N MET A 139 -0.42 -9.57 -23.08
CA MET A 139 -0.49 -10.69 -24.01
C MET A 139 -1.54 -11.70 -23.58
N PRO A 140 -2.26 -12.34 -24.52
CA PRO A 140 -3.27 -13.34 -24.18
C PRO A 140 -2.61 -14.55 -23.50
N LEU A 141 -3.17 -14.97 -22.38
CA LEU A 141 -2.79 -16.21 -21.72
C LEU A 141 -3.30 -17.41 -22.53
N LYS A 142 -2.57 -18.52 -22.46
CA LYS A 142 -2.95 -19.80 -23.06
C LYS A 142 -3.21 -20.84 -21.99
N GLN A 143 -4.23 -21.65 -22.21
CA GLN A 143 -4.60 -22.74 -21.31
C GLN A 143 -3.61 -23.90 -21.44
N SER A 144 -3.42 -24.66 -20.37
CA SER A 144 -2.75 -25.97 -20.43
C SER A 144 -3.56 -26.94 -21.29
N TYR A 145 -2.89 -27.83 -22.01
CA TYR A 145 -3.55 -28.86 -22.82
C TYR A 145 -2.70 -30.12 -22.90
N THR A 146 -3.35 -31.26 -23.15
CA THR A 146 -2.65 -32.52 -23.40
C THR A 146 -2.46 -32.71 -24.90
N PHE A 147 -1.22 -32.91 -25.35
CA PHE A 147 -0.90 -33.20 -26.75
C PHE A 147 -0.09 -34.49 -26.85
N LYS A 148 -0.60 -35.47 -27.62
CA LYS A 148 0.01 -36.81 -27.76
C LYS A 148 0.30 -37.51 -26.43
N GLY A 149 -0.56 -37.33 -25.43
CA GLY A 149 -0.40 -37.93 -24.10
C GLY A 149 0.54 -37.16 -23.16
N GLU A 150 1.20 -36.10 -23.62
CA GLU A 150 2.01 -35.22 -22.78
C GLU A 150 1.20 -34.00 -22.34
N PHE A 151 1.23 -33.69 -21.04
CA PHE A 151 0.70 -32.44 -20.52
C PHE A 151 1.60 -31.28 -20.94
N LYS A 152 1.01 -30.25 -21.55
CA LYS A 152 1.67 -28.98 -21.82
C LYS A 152 1.10 -27.95 -20.86
N ASN A 153 2.00 -27.35 -20.08
CA ASN A 153 1.63 -26.31 -19.13
C ASN A 153 1.02 -25.11 -19.87
N GLY A 154 0.07 -24.45 -19.22
CA GLY A 154 -0.47 -23.19 -19.71
C GLY A 154 0.57 -22.08 -19.62
N SER A 155 0.18 -20.85 -19.97
CA SER A 155 1.05 -19.68 -19.78
C SER A 155 1.46 -19.47 -18.32
N ILE A 156 0.62 -19.91 -17.38
CA ILE A 156 0.87 -19.85 -15.94
C ILE A 156 1.11 -21.28 -15.41
N PRO A 157 2.24 -21.55 -14.73
CA PRO A 157 2.54 -22.87 -14.18
C PRO A 157 1.57 -23.33 -13.09
N PRO A 158 1.42 -24.65 -12.87
CA PRO A 158 0.41 -25.21 -11.97
C PRO A 158 0.66 -25.00 -10.48
N ASN A 159 1.85 -24.54 -10.05
CA ASN A 159 2.17 -24.32 -8.63
C ASN A 159 2.13 -22.85 -8.20
N VAL A 160 1.75 -21.94 -9.09
CA VAL A 160 1.63 -20.50 -8.77
C VAL A 160 0.50 -20.28 -7.77
N LYS A 161 0.85 -19.80 -6.58
CA LYS A 161 -0.08 -19.46 -5.49
C LYS A 161 -0.48 -17.99 -5.51
N SER A 162 0.44 -17.11 -5.89
CA SER A 162 0.21 -15.67 -6.00
C SER A 162 0.52 -15.18 -7.40
N LEU A 163 -0.48 -14.60 -8.07
CA LEU A 163 -0.37 -14.10 -9.43
C LEU A 163 -0.77 -12.62 -9.51
N ASP A 164 0.15 -11.79 -9.99
CA ASP A 164 -0.14 -10.43 -10.47
C ASP A 164 -0.08 -10.41 -12.00
N LEU A 165 -1.23 -10.17 -12.62
CA LEU A 165 -1.38 -10.10 -14.08
C LEU A 165 -0.77 -8.83 -14.68
N GLY A 166 -0.47 -7.82 -13.86
CA GLY A 166 0.15 -6.59 -14.31
C GLY A 166 -0.82 -5.47 -14.68
N LEU A 167 -0.41 -4.22 -14.45
CA LEU A 167 -1.24 -3.02 -14.55
C LEU A 167 -1.97 -2.84 -15.89
N SER A 168 -1.35 -3.24 -17.00
CA SER A 168 -1.85 -3.05 -18.37
C SER A 168 -2.68 -4.22 -18.90
N PHE A 169 -2.80 -5.32 -18.16
CA PHE A 169 -3.51 -6.51 -18.61
C PHE A 169 -4.99 -6.22 -18.86
N ASN A 170 -5.46 -6.51 -20.07
CA ASN A 170 -6.83 -6.27 -20.51
C ASN A 170 -7.32 -7.35 -21.50
N GLN A 171 -6.77 -8.56 -21.41
CA GLN A 171 -7.20 -9.71 -22.20
C GLN A 171 -8.34 -10.45 -21.50
N GLU A 172 -9.16 -11.18 -22.25
CA GLU A 172 -10.20 -12.02 -21.64
C GLU A 172 -9.58 -13.10 -20.74
N LEU A 173 -10.31 -13.48 -19.69
CA LEU A 173 -9.98 -14.60 -18.81
C LEU A 173 -11.03 -15.71 -18.99
N PRO A 174 -10.92 -16.59 -20.00
CA PRO A 174 -11.84 -17.73 -20.16
C PRO A 174 -11.77 -18.69 -18.97
N SER A 175 -12.82 -19.50 -18.80
CA SER A 175 -12.85 -20.52 -17.75
C SER A 175 -11.67 -21.50 -17.87
N GLY A 176 -11.00 -21.74 -16.74
CA GLY A 176 -9.86 -22.67 -16.66
C GLY A 176 -8.54 -22.15 -17.24
N ILE A 177 -8.45 -20.86 -17.59
CA ILE A 177 -7.19 -20.25 -18.06
C ILE A 177 -6.16 -20.06 -16.93
N LEU A 178 -6.66 -19.81 -15.72
CA LEU A 178 -5.87 -19.66 -14.51
C LEU A 178 -5.84 -20.99 -13.75
N PRO A 179 -4.67 -21.46 -13.26
CA PRO A 179 -4.57 -22.70 -12.51
C PRO A 179 -5.27 -22.62 -11.15
N SER A 180 -5.79 -23.75 -10.68
CA SER A 180 -6.52 -23.89 -9.40
C SER A 180 -5.61 -23.89 -8.15
N SER A 181 -4.33 -23.59 -8.31
CA SER A 181 -3.39 -23.39 -7.19
C SER A 181 -3.35 -21.95 -6.71
N ILE A 182 -3.88 -21.00 -7.50
CA ILE A 182 -3.84 -19.57 -7.18
C ILE A 182 -4.77 -19.29 -6.00
N THR A 183 -4.20 -18.76 -4.93
CA THR A 183 -4.93 -18.29 -3.74
C THR A 183 -4.98 -16.76 -3.68
N ASN A 184 -4.01 -16.07 -4.28
CA ASN A 184 -3.95 -14.61 -4.33
C ASN A 184 -3.88 -14.15 -5.79
N LEU A 185 -4.86 -13.38 -6.24
CA LEU A 185 -4.95 -12.90 -7.61
C LEU A 185 -5.10 -11.38 -7.65
N ILE A 186 -4.18 -10.73 -8.39
CA ILE A 186 -4.23 -9.29 -8.66
C ILE A 186 -4.47 -9.10 -10.15
N ILE A 187 -5.59 -8.44 -10.47
CA ILE A 187 -5.97 -8.08 -11.83
C ILE A 187 -5.70 -6.58 -12.02
N GLY A 188 -4.85 -6.26 -13.00
CA GLY A 188 -4.31 -4.91 -13.15
C GLY A 188 -5.29 -3.84 -13.59
N SER A 189 -4.92 -2.59 -13.32
CA SER A 189 -5.77 -1.39 -13.44
C SER A 189 -6.47 -1.14 -14.78
N LYS A 190 -5.92 -1.64 -15.90
CA LYS A 190 -6.48 -1.47 -17.24
C LYS A 190 -7.50 -2.55 -17.62
N PHE A 191 -7.68 -3.56 -16.79
CA PHE A 191 -8.61 -4.64 -17.07
C PHE A 191 -10.05 -4.10 -17.16
N SER A 192 -10.68 -4.32 -18.31
CA SER A 192 -11.99 -3.80 -18.67
C SER A 192 -12.92 -4.87 -19.26
N GLN A 193 -12.46 -6.12 -19.26
CA GLN A 193 -13.21 -7.28 -19.73
C GLN A 193 -14.23 -7.73 -18.69
N MET A 194 -15.30 -8.38 -19.15
CA MET A 194 -16.30 -8.98 -18.26
C MET A 194 -15.75 -10.25 -17.61
N ILE A 195 -15.80 -10.33 -16.28
CA ILE A 195 -15.56 -11.56 -15.53
C ILE A 195 -16.74 -12.51 -15.76
N LYS A 196 -16.46 -13.70 -16.28
CA LYS A 196 -17.44 -14.76 -16.55
C LYS A 196 -17.31 -15.83 -15.46
N HIS A 197 -18.31 -16.70 -15.37
CA HIS A 197 -18.26 -17.85 -14.47
C HIS A 197 -17.02 -18.72 -14.76
N GLY A 198 -16.24 -19.03 -13.73
CA GLY A 198 -15.00 -19.82 -13.83
C GLY A 198 -13.78 -19.05 -14.35
N SER A 199 -13.89 -17.75 -14.65
CA SER A 199 -12.73 -16.89 -14.98
C SER A 199 -11.73 -16.80 -13.83
N ILE A 200 -12.26 -16.75 -12.60
CA ILE A 200 -11.49 -16.73 -11.36
C ILE A 200 -11.59 -18.14 -10.74
N PRO A 201 -10.46 -18.82 -10.44
CA PRO A 201 -10.49 -20.16 -9.86
C PRO A 201 -11.13 -20.19 -8.47
N ASP A 202 -11.79 -21.31 -8.13
CA ASP A 202 -12.40 -21.52 -6.82
C ASP A 202 -11.40 -21.62 -5.66
N SER A 203 -10.10 -21.66 -5.95
CA SER A 203 -9.03 -21.61 -4.95
C SER A 203 -8.70 -20.19 -4.47
N VAL A 204 -9.17 -19.14 -5.16
CA VAL A 204 -8.79 -17.76 -4.86
C VAL A 204 -9.43 -17.29 -3.56
N THR A 205 -8.58 -16.94 -2.59
CA THR A 205 -8.97 -16.43 -1.27
C THR A 205 -8.82 -14.91 -1.17
N SER A 206 -7.89 -14.31 -1.92
CA SER A 206 -7.66 -12.86 -1.96
C SER A 206 -7.71 -12.39 -3.42
N LEU A 207 -8.63 -11.48 -3.72
CA LEU A 207 -8.85 -10.95 -5.07
C LEU A 207 -8.75 -9.44 -5.07
N THR A 208 -7.87 -8.91 -5.92
CA THR A 208 -7.81 -7.47 -6.24
C THR A 208 -8.27 -7.23 -7.67
N LEU A 209 -9.33 -6.45 -7.80
CA LEU A 209 -9.86 -5.93 -9.06
C LEU A 209 -9.43 -4.47 -9.28
N PRO A 210 -9.49 -3.96 -10.52
CA PRO A 210 -9.09 -2.60 -10.84
C PRO A 210 -9.77 -1.52 -10.00
N TYR A 211 -9.08 -0.39 -9.78
CA TYR A 211 -9.62 0.82 -9.13
C TYR A 211 -10.90 1.36 -9.81
N LYS A 212 -11.10 1.07 -11.10
CA LYS A 212 -12.29 1.48 -11.83
C LYS A 212 -12.78 0.35 -12.75
N TYR A 213 -13.29 -0.71 -12.15
CA TYR A 213 -13.94 -1.80 -12.87
C TYR A 213 -15.39 -1.44 -13.21
N ASN A 214 -15.64 -1.16 -14.49
CA ASN A 214 -16.93 -0.64 -14.98
C ASN A 214 -17.84 -1.71 -15.60
N GLN A 215 -17.47 -2.99 -15.55
CA GLN A 215 -18.34 -4.07 -16.04
C GLN A 215 -19.25 -4.55 -14.91
N THR A 216 -20.45 -5.02 -15.26
CA THR A 216 -21.38 -5.56 -14.26
C THR A 216 -20.87 -6.92 -13.76
N ILE A 217 -20.83 -7.11 -12.45
CA ILE A 217 -20.65 -8.42 -11.80
C ILE A 217 -22.04 -8.96 -11.48
N PHE A 218 -22.35 -10.14 -12.00
CA PHE A 218 -23.60 -10.84 -11.72
C PHE A 218 -23.46 -11.73 -10.48
N GLU A 219 -24.60 -12.13 -9.92
CA GLU A 219 -24.67 -13.05 -8.79
C GLU A 219 -23.93 -14.37 -9.10
N ASN A 220 -23.25 -14.92 -8.09
CA ASN A 220 -22.50 -16.18 -8.17
C ASN A 220 -21.35 -16.22 -9.22
N ILE A 221 -20.91 -15.07 -9.72
CA ILE A 221 -19.74 -14.99 -10.63
C ILE A 221 -18.41 -15.03 -9.88
N LEU A 222 -18.36 -14.41 -8.69
CA LEU A 222 -17.19 -14.44 -7.84
C LEU A 222 -17.19 -15.72 -7.00
N PRO A 223 -16.05 -16.44 -6.89
CA PRO A 223 -15.96 -17.64 -6.07
C PRO A 223 -16.28 -17.42 -4.59
N GLU A 224 -16.94 -18.42 -3.98
CA GLU A 224 -17.32 -18.40 -2.56
C GLU A 224 -16.14 -18.53 -1.59
N SER A 225 -14.98 -18.95 -2.09
CA SER A 225 -13.73 -19.06 -1.32
C SER A 225 -13.07 -17.72 -1.01
N ILE A 226 -13.47 -16.64 -1.69
CA ILE A 226 -12.90 -15.31 -1.50
C ILE A 226 -13.20 -14.82 -0.08
N LYS A 227 -12.12 -14.51 0.65
CA LYS A 227 -12.12 -13.93 1.99
C LYS A 227 -11.80 -12.45 2.00
N GLU A 228 -10.99 -12.01 1.04
CA GLU A 228 -10.56 -10.63 0.89
C GLU A 228 -10.84 -10.15 -0.53
N LEU A 229 -11.60 -9.06 -0.66
CA LEU A 229 -11.92 -8.46 -1.95
C LEU A 229 -11.58 -6.98 -1.93
N THR A 230 -10.71 -6.58 -2.83
CA THR A 230 -10.48 -5.17 -3.15
C THR A 230 -11.01 -4.90 -4.55
N MET A 231 -11.91 -3.94 -4.69
CA MET A 231 -12.47 -3.62 -6.00
C MET A 231 -12.87 -2.16 -6.11
N GLY A 232 -12.65 -1.56 -7.26
CA GLY A 232 -13.23 -0.28 -7.61
C GLY A 232 -14.51 -0.44 -8.40
N TYR A 233 -15.65 -0.46 -7.72
CA TYR A 233 -16.95 -0.75 -8.35
C TYR A 233 -17.89 0.44 -8.30
N THR A 234 -18.21 0.99 -9.48
CA THR A 234 -19.06 2.19 -9.63
C THR A 234 -20.55 1.85 -9.76
N LYS A 235 -20.89 0.58 -9.95
CA LYS A 235 -22.28 0.12 -10.08
C LYS A 235 -22.85 -0.27 -8.72
N GLN A 236 -24.18 -0.38 -8.66
CA GLN A 236 -24.88 -0.83 -7.47
C GLN A 236 -24.52 -2.29 -7.14
N ILE A 237 -24.12 -2.52 -5.90
CA ILE A 237 -23.89 -3.86 -5.35
C ILE A 237 -25.26 -4.41 -4.91
N LYS A 238 -25.78 -5.38 -5.66
CA LYS A 238 -27.03 -6.06 -5.33
C LYS A 238 -26.76 -7.24 -4.37
N PRO A 239 -27.77 -7.69 -3.60
CA PRO A 239 -27.68 -8.94 -2.84
C PRO A 239 -27.21 -10.10 -3.73
N GLY A 240 -26.30 -10.93 -3.22
CA GLY A 240 -25.76 -12.10 -3.95
C GLY A 240 -24.61 -11.81 -4.93
N VAL A 241 -24.24 -10.54 -5.16
CA VAL A 241 -23.08 -10.19 -5.98
C VAL A 241 -21.76 -10.48 -5.25
N LEU A 242 -21.72 -10.21 -3.94
CA LEU A 242 -20.55 -10.48 -3.11
C LEU A 242 -20.59 -11.93 -2.59
N PRO A 243 -19.41 -12.60 -2.50
CA PRO A 243 -19.31 -13.94 -1.92
C PRO A 243 -19.86 -14.01 -0.49
N LYS A 244 -20.55 -15.10 -0.15
CA LYS A 244 -21.22 -15.31 1.12
C LYS A 244 -20.25 -15.31 2.31
N TYR A 245 -19.03 -15.81 2.11
CA TYR A 245 -18.02 -15.99 3.16
C TYR A 245 -16.94 -14.90 3.20
N LEU A 246 -17.18 -13.76 2.55
CA LEU A 246 -16.27 -12.62 2.50
C LEU A 246 -16.08 -11.97 3.87
N GLU A 247 -14.83 -11.80 4.30
CA GLU A 247 -14.49 -11.27 5.63
C GLU A 247 -13.95 -9.84 5.57
N SER A 248 -13.33 -9.46 4.45
CA SER A 248 -12.77 -8.12 4.23
C SER A 248 -13.14 -7.58 2.86
N LEU A 249 -13.70 -6.38 2.81
CA LEU A 249 -14.09 -5.69 1.60
C LEU A 249 -13.51 -4.27 1.58
N THR A 250 -12.75 -3.97 0.53
CA THR A 250 -12.27 -2.62 0.24
C THR A 250 -12.86 -2.14 -1.09
N LEU A 251 -13.70 -1.11 -1.01
CA LEU A 251 -14.33 -0.49 -2.17
C LEU A 251 -13.57 0.78 -2.53
N LEU A 252 -12.85 0.76 -3.65
CA LEU A 252 -11.94 1.84 -4.04
C LEU A 252 -12.63 3.00 -4.77
N SER A 253 -13.80 2.78 -5.38
CA SER A 253 -14.52 3.78 -6.17
C SER A 253 -16.05 3.55 -6.14
N LEU A 254 -16.64 3.48 -4.95
CA LEU A 254 -18.09 3.28 -4.80
C LEU A 254 -18.83 4.61 -4.98
N THR A 255 -19.67 4.68 -6.01
CA THR A 255 -20.47 5.89 -6.34
C THR A 255 -21.97 5.69 -6.12
N THR A 256 -22.39 4.56 -5.56
CA THR A 256 -23.79 4.21 -5.32
C THR A 256 -24.02 3.87 -3.87
N GLN A 257 -25.26 4.06 -3.39
CA GLN A 257 -25.61 3.74 -2.02
C GLN A 257 -25.59 2.22 -1.80
N LEU A 258 -25.06 1.80 -0.66
CA LEU A 258 -25.13 0.41 -0.23
C LEU A 258 -26.58 0.04 0.12
N LEU A 259 -27.04 -1.11 -0.38
CA LEU A 259 -28.39 -1.59 -0.15
C LEU A 259 -28.45 -2.54 1.06
N PRO A 260 -29.60 -2.66 1.73
CA PRO A 260 -29.83 -3.74 2.69
C PRO A 260 -29.55 -5.11 2.05
N ASN A 261 -28.91 -6.01 2.80
CA ASN A 261 -28.49 -7.35 2.36
C ASN A 261 -27.51 -7.39 1.18
N SER A 262 -26.94 -6.25 0.75
CA SER A 262 -25.88 -6.24 -0.28
C SER A 262 -24.52 -6.68 0.26
N LEU A 263 -24.28 -6.51 1.55
CA LEU A 263 -23.08 -6.93 2.25
C LEU A 263 -23.30 -8.30 2.93
N PRO A 264 -22.36 -9.25 2.84
CA PRO A 264 -22.48 -10.54 3.48
C PRO A 264 -22.38 -10.42 5.00
N SER A 265 -23.12 -11.27 5.72
CA SER A 265 -23.17 -11.26 7.19
C SER A 265 -21.86 -11.67 7.87
N THR A 266 -20.93 -12.28 7.11
CA THR A 266 -19.61 -12.71 7.57
C THR A 266 -18.57 -11.59 7.52
N LEU A 267 -18.92 -10.42 6.96
CA LEU A 267 -18.00 -9.30 6.77
C LEU A 267 -17.58 -8.69 8.11
N LYS A 268 -16.26 -8.63 8.33
CA LYS A 268 -15.62 -8.07 9.54
C LYS A 268 -14.98 -6.71 9.27
N HIS A 269 -14.46 -6.51 8.06
CA HIS A 269 -13.76 -5.29 7.67
C HIS A 269 -14.39 -4.67 6.43
N LEU A 270 -14.76 -3.40 6.52
CA LEU A 270 -15.27 -2.62 5.40
C LEU A 270 -14.50 -1.30 5.29
N THR A 271 -13.89 -1.09 4.13
CA THR A 271 -13.28 0.19 3.75
C THR A 271 -14.02 0.76 2.55
N LEU A 272 -14.51 1.99 2.68
CA LEU A 272 -15.21 2.73 1.64
C LEU A 272 -14.27 3.72 0.94
N SER A 273 -14.60 4.03 -0.31
CA SER A 273 -13.73 4.83 -1.18
C SER A 273 -13.54 6.26 -0.68
N LYS A 274 -12.41 6.87 -1.03
CA LYS A 274 -12.07 8.27 -0.71
C LYS A 274 -13.21 9.26 -0.99
N ASP A 275 -13.94 9.03 -2.07
CA ASP A 275 -14.99 9.93 -2.54
C ASP A 275 -16.41 9.50 -2.11
N TYR A 276 -16.55 8.45 -1.28
CA TYR A 276 -17.87 7.97 -0.84
C TYR A 276 -18.52 8.98 0.13
N ASN A 277 -19.64 9.56 -0.26
CA ASN A 277 -20.39 10.51 0.56
C ASN A 277 -21.91 10.30 0.48
N LEU A 278 -22.34 9.04 0.52
CA LEU A 278 -23.77 8.66 0.50
C LEU A 278 -24.19 8.12 1.87
N PRO A 279 -25.47 8.31 2.27
CA PRO A 279 -25.93 7.93 3.59
C PRO A 279 -25.85 6.41 3.82
N ILE A 280 -25.64 6.03 5.07
CA ILE A 280 -25.72 4.64 5.54
C ILE A 280 -26.97 4.51 6.39
N GLU A 281 -27.94 3.74 5.90
CA GLU A 281 -29.20 3.49 6.58
C GLU A 281 -29.10 2.34 7.57
N GLU A 282 -30.07 2.26 8.49
CA GLU A 282 -30.19 1.15 9.44
C GLU A 282 -30.28 -0.21 8.71
N GLY A 283 -29.57 -1.21 9.22
CA GLY A 283 -29.58 -2.57 8.66
C GLY A 283 -28.78 -2.76 7.36
N VAL A 284 -28.14 -1.71 6.83
CA VAL A 284 -27.24 -1.82 5.66
C VAL A 284 -25.91 -2.49 6.04
N LEU A 285 -25.34 -2.11 7.19
CA LEU A 285 -24.11 -2.72 7.70
C LEU A 285 -24.40 -4.03 8.42
N PRO A 286 -23.61 -5.10 8.18
CA PRO A 286 -23.83 -6.38 8.84
C PRO A 286 -23.50 -6.30 10.33
N SER A 287 -24.27 -7.00 11.16
CA SER A 287 -24.16 -6.94 12.62
C SER A 287 -22.83 -7.43 13.19
N GLY A 288 -22.09 -8.27 12.45
CA GLY A 288 -20.77 -8.79 12.80
C GLY A 288 -19.60 -7.89 12.40
N LEU A 289 -19.83 -6.73 11.79
CA LEU A 289 -18.78 -5.83 11.33
C LEU A 289 -17.96 -5.29 12.51
N LYS A 290 -16.63 -5.39 12.41
CA LYS A 290 -15.67 -4.98 13.44
C LYS A 290 -14.93 -3.68 13.10
N VAL A 291 -14.62 -3.49 11.82
CA VAL A 291 -13.87 -2.34 11.34
C VAL A 291 -14.63 -1.67 10.21
N LEU A 292 -14.91 -0.38 10.38
CA LEU A 292 -15.51 0.48 9.37
C LEU A 292 -14.60 1.68 9.13
N VAL A 293 -14.16 1.83 7.88
CA VAL A 293 -13.31 2.95 7.44
C VAL A 293 -14.01 3.68 6.33
N PHE A 294 -14.36 4.94 6.58
CA PHE A 294 -14.82 5.86 5.56
C PHE A 294 -13.64 6.54 4.87
N GLY A 295 -13.83 6.89 3.60
CA GLY A 295 -12.88 7.72 2.86
C GLY A 295 -13.01 9.21 3.21
N ASP A 296 -12.02 9.99 2.78
CA ASP A 296 -11.86 11.41 3.14
C ASP A 296 -13.14 12.27 2.98
N SER A 297 -13.93 12.02 1.93
CA SER A 297 -15.08 12.86 1.55
C SER A 297 -16.39 12.52 2.28
N PHE A 298 -16.42 11.48 3.11
CA PHE A 298 -17.65 11.11 3.80
C PHE A 298 -18.05 12.18 4.81
N ASN A 299 -19.25 12.72 4.65
CA ASN A 299 -19.78 13.78 5.50
C ASN A 299 -21.31 13.70 5.68
N GLN A 300 -21.85 12.48 5.71
CA GLN A 300 -23.29 12.27 5.93
C GLN A 300 -23.59 12.07 7.42
N LYS A 301 -24.76 12.53 7.86
CA LYS A 301 -25.26 12.24 9.20
C LYS A 301 -25.41 10.74 9.38
N LEU A 302 -24.95 10.24 10.52
CA LEU A 302 -25.15 8.85 10.90
C LEU A 302 -26.51 8.71 11.60
N SER A 303 -27.40 7.90 11.04
CA SER A 303 -28.73 7.65 11.62
C SER A 303 -28.65 6.67 12.80
N PRO A 304 -29.54 6.77 13.80
CA PRO A 304 -29.66 5.75 14.85
C PRO A 304 -29.75 4.35 14.26
N GLY A 305 -28.98 3.39 14.80
CA GLY A 305 -28.94 2.02 14.30
C GLY A 305 -28.12 1.77 13.02
N ALA A 306 -27.56 2.82 12.39
CA ALA A 306 -26.71 2.65 11.21
C ALA A 306 -25.38 1.95 11.54
N ILE A 307 -24.83 2.20 12.73
CA ILE A 307 -23.58 1.60 13.20
C ILE A 307 -23.87 0.29 13.96
N PRO A 308 -23.27 -0.85 13.57
CA PRO A 308 -23.54 -2.14 14.21
C PRO A 308 -22.94 -2.21 15.61
N GLN A 309 -23.64 -2.87 16.53
CA GLN A 309 -23.30 -2.90 17.96
C GLN A 309 -21.98 -3.63 18.30
N GLN A 310 -21.41 -4.39 17.36
CA GLN A 310 -20.15 -5.10 17.55
C GLN A 310 -18.93 -4.36 16.99
N LEU A 311 -19.12 -3.12 16.49
CA LEU A 311 -18.05 -2.34 15.87
C LEU A 311 -16.97 -1.95 16.89
N GLU A 312 -15.72 -2.22 16.56
CA GLU A 312 -14.56 -1.99 17.43
C GLU A 312 -13.72 -0.79 16.96
N VAL A 313 -13.66 -0.60 15.63
CA VAL A 313 -12.89 0.47 14.99
C VAL A 313 -13.80 1.24 14.04
N LEU A 314 -13.95 2.53 14.31
CA LEU A 314 -14.60 3.48 13.41
C LEU A 314 -13.60 4.54 12.98
N LYS A 315 -13.39 4.64 11.67
CA LYS A 315 -12.63 5.75 11.08
C LYS A 315 -13.50 6.57 10.17
N LEU A 316 -13.68 7.85 10.49
CA LEU A 316 -14.46 8.78 9.71
C LEU A 316 -13.56 9.53 8.71
N GLY A 317 -14.19 10.09 7.68
CA GLY A 317 -13.47 10.83 6.64
C GLY A 317 -12.84 12.13 7.16
N PHE A 318 -11.78 12.58 6.50
CA PHE A 318 -11.11 13.85 6.76
C PHE A 318 -12.06 15.07 6.72
N TYR A 319 -13.09 15.05 5.87
CA TYR A 319 -14.04 16.15 5.74
C TYR A 319 -15.34 15.97 6.55
N TYR A 320 -15.38 15.00 7.47
CA TYR A 320 -16.55 14.77 8.29
C TYR A 320 -16.77 15.93 9.28
N ASP A 321 -17.96 16.52 9.27
CA ASP A 321 -18.33 17.68 10.08
C ASP A 321 -19.72 17.56 10.73
N GLN A 322 -20.32 16.37 10.67
CA GLN A 322 -21.64 16.11 11.23
C GLN A 322 -21.58 15.77 12.73
N PHE A 323 -22.66 16.09 13.44
CA PHE A 323 -22.84 15.74 14.85
C PHE A 323 -23.05 14.23 15.04
N ILE A 324 -22.39 13.66 16.06
CA ILE A 324 -22.53 12.27 16.49
C ILE A 324 -23.12 12.25 17.90
N PRO A 325 -24.40 11.88 18.07
CA PRO A 325 -25.01 11.68 19.39
C PRO A 325 -24.31 10.59 20.22
N MET A 326 -24.31 10.72 21.54
CA MET A 326 -23.63 9.79 22.47
C MET A 326 -24.13 8.34 22.35
N ASP A 327 -25.42 8.16 22.09
CA ASP A 327 -26.11 6.88 21.99
C ASP A 327 -25.93 6.20 20.64
N LEU A 328 -25.30 6.87 19.67
CA LEU A 328 -25.11 6.37 18.32
C LEU A 328 -23.96 5.36 18.22
N LEU A 329 -22.87 5.59 18.96
CA LEU A 329 -21.68 4.73 18.92
C LEU A 329 -21.79 3.65 19.99
N PRO A 330 -21.55 2.36 19.65
CA PRO A 330 -21.62 1.30 20.63
C PRO A 330 -20.41 1.35 21.58
N ASN A 331 -20.60 0.89 22.82
CA ASN A 331 -19.54 0.81 23.85
C ASN A 331 -18.41 -0.18 23.50
N THR A 332 -18.51 -0.86 22.36
CA THR A 332 -17.48 -1.75 21.81
C THR A 332 -16.41 -0.99 21.02
N VAL A 333 -16.67 0.25 20.61
CA VAL A 333 -15.69 1.07 19.87
C VAL A 333 -14.57 1.50 20.81
N HIS A 334 -13.36 1.01 20.54
CA HIS A 334 -12.15 1.37 21.29
C HIS A 334 -11.18 2.23 20.48
N THR A 335 -11.34 2.28 19.15
CA THR A 335 -10.56 3.13 18.25
C THR A 335 -11.50 4.01 17.45
N LEU A 336 -11.36 5.33 17.63
CA LEU A 336 -12.12 6.34 16.92
C LEU A 336 -11.15 7.29 16.20
N ASP A 337 -11.23 7.33 14.87
CA ASP A 337 -10.52 8.31 14.06
C ASP A 337 -11.53 9.38 13.61
N TYR A 338 -11.38 10.60 14.15
CA TYR A 338 -12.33 11.69 13.98
C TYR A 338 -11.61 12.98 13.61
N HIS A 339 -11.85 13.46 12.39
CA HIS A 339 -11.37 14.76 11.95
C HIS A 339 -12.33 15.85 12.41
N LEU A 340 -11.86 16.81 13.22
CA LEU A 340 -12.64 17.94 13.72
C LEU A 340 -12.42 19.16 12.83
N THR A 341 -13.37 19.47 11.95
CA THR A 341 -13.41 20.73 11.18
C THR A 341 -14.22 21.82 11.89
N ILE A 342 -13.94 23.08 11.51
CA ILE A 342 -14.04 24.34 12.26
C ILE A 342 -15.38 24.71 12.96
N PRO A 343 -16.59 24.24 12.59
CA PRO A 343 -17.80 24.62 13.34
C PRO A 343 -17.99 23.87 14.67
N THR A 344 -17.25 22.77 14.90
CA THR A 344 -17.56 21.75 15.94
C THR A 344 -16.88 21.97 17.29
N LEU A 345 -16.21 23.11 17.51
CA LEU A 345 -15.57 23.47 18.78
C LEU A 345 -16.54 23.89 19.89
N ASP A 346 -17.81 23.49 19.80
CA ASP A 346 -18.68 23.59 20.95
C ASP A 346 -18.24 22.51 21.97
N PRO A 347 -17.88 22.89 23.21
CA PRO A 347 -17.52 21.98 24.30
C PRO A 347 -18.48 20.80 24.50
N GLU A 348 -19.73 20.91 24.04
CA GLU A 348 -20.67 19.79 24.04
C GLU A 348 -20.17 18.61 23.19
N TYR A 349 -19.54 18.84 22.04
CA TYR A 349 -19.16 17.78 21.08
C TYR A 349 -18.12 16.79 21.62
N ILE A 350 -17.17 17.27 22.44
CA ILE A 350 -16.10 16.43 23.00
C ILE A 350 -16.62 15.52 24.11
N LYS A 351 -17.69 15.93 24.82
CA LYS A 351 -18.34 15.11 25.86
C LYS A 351 -18.97 13.82 25.30
N PHE A 352 -19.13 13.71 23.99
CA PHE A 352 -19.82 12.59 23.34
C PHE A 352 -18.88 11.48 22.86
N ILE A 353 -17.57 11.58 23.06
CA ILE A 353 -16.65 10.46 22.80
C ILE A 353 -16.97 9.34 23.82
N PRO A 354 -17.31 8.12 23.37
CA PRO A 354 -17.64 7.03 24.29
C PRO A 354 -16.49 6.72 25.26
N PRO A 355 -16.79 6.39 26.53
CA PRO A 355 -15.77 6.07 27.53
C PRO A 355 -14.99 4.77 27.22
N SER A 356 -15.43 3.99 26.23
CA SER A 356 -14.71 2.82 25.73
C SER A 356 -13.52 3.18 24.83
N VAL A 357 -13.45 4.41 24.30
CA VAL A 357 -12.40 4.83 23.35
C VAL A 357 -11.06 4.93 24.07
N THR A 358 -10.07 4.18 23.57
CA THR A 358 -8.69 4.16 24.07
C THR A 358 -7.69 4.76 23.07
N THR A 359 -8.01 4.71 21.78
CA THR A 359 -7.24 5.36 20.72
C THR A 359 -8.10 6.40 20.03
N LEU A 360 -7.65 7.65 20.09
CA LEU A 360 -8.32 8.78 19.46
C LEU A 360 -7.35 9.48 18.50
N THR A 361 -7.75 9.61 17.24
CA THR A 361 -7.11 10.54 16.31
C THR A 361 -7.94 11.81 16.24
N VAL A 362 -7.30 12.96 16.42
CA VAL A 362 -7.88 14.28 16.28
C VAL A 362 -7.05 15.07 15.28
N THR A 363 -7.63 15.29 14.09
CA THR A 363 -7.03 16.20 13.11
C THR A 363 -7.85 17.48 13.07
N SER A 364 -7.22 18.65 13.07
CA SER A 364 -7.97 19.90 12.98
C SER A 364 -7.15 21.04 12.37
N PRO A 365 -7.59 21.65 11.25
CA PRO A 365 -6.92 22.81 10.66
C PRO A 365 -7.23 24.14 11.39
N CYS A 366 -7.84 24.08 12.58
CA CYS A 366 -8.43 25.24 13.27
C CYS A 366 -7.42 26.31 13.73
N THR A 367 -7.84 27.58 13.62
CA THR A 367 -7.25 28.76 14.27
C THR A 367 -7.77 28.98 15.70
N LEU A 368 -8.33 27.96 16.34
CA LEU A 368 -8.87 28.02 17.70
C LEU A 368 -8.31 26.87 18.56
N PRO A 369 -8.14 27.05 19.88
CA PRO A 369 -7.69 26.00 20.78
C PRO A 369 -8.73 24.89 20.84
N LEU A 370 -8.30 23.64 20.65
CA LEU A 370 -9.14 22.48 20.90
C LEU A 370 -9.34 22.30 22.43
N PRO A 371 -10.58 22.11 22.93
CA PRO A 371 -10.86 21.86 24.34
C PRO A 371 -10.49 20.43 24.72
N ILE A 372 -9.20 20.14 24.60
CA ILE A 372 -8.57 18.86 24.88
C ILE A 372 -8.69 18.50 26.37
N ASP A 373 -8.94 19.49 27.23
CA ASP A 373 -9.33 19.34 28.65
C ASP A 373 -10.63 18.53 28.83
N LEU A 374 -11.42 18.37 27.78
CA LEU A 374 -12.66 17.59 27.78
C LEU A 374 -12.48 16.15 27.28
N LEU A 375 -11.26 15.75 26.91
CA LEU A 375 -10.99 14.38 26.45
C LEU A 375 -11.28 13.34 27.55
N PRO A 376 -11.95 12.22 27.23
CA PRO A 376 -12.20 11.15 28.19
C PRO A 376 -10.91 10.60 28.83
N PRO A 377 -10.92 10.28 30.13
CA PRO A 377 -9.77 9.69 30.83
C PRO A 377 -9.50 8.22 30.44
N SER A 378 -10.28 7.65 29.52
CA SER A 378 -10.05 6.31 28.95
C SER A 378 -8.96 6.29 27.88
N ILE A 379 -8.61 7.45 27.31
CA ILE A 379 -7.70 7.54 26.16
C ILE A 379 -6.28 7.21 26.60
N LYS A 380 -5.67 6.24 25.92
CA LYS A 380 -4.27 5.79 26.10
C LYS A 380 -3.37 6.24 24.95
N LYS A 381 -3.92 6.31 23.73
CA LYS A 381 -3.18 6.74 22.54
C LYS A 381 -3.90 7.93 21.90
N LEU A 382 -3.18 9.03 21.75
CA LEU A 382 -3.67 10.25 21.14
C LEU A 382 -2.84 10.59 19.90
N ILE A 383 -3.49 10.69 18.75
CA ILE A 383 -2.88 11.13 17.49
C ILE A 383 -3.42 12.53 17.20
N ILE A 384 -2.54 13.50 16.98
CA ILE A 384 -2.88 14.90 16.77
C ILE A 384 -2.26 15.36 15.46
N SER A 385 -3.07 15.94 14.57
CA SER A 385 -2.59 16.35 13.24
C SER A 385 -3.02 17.79 12.91
N GLN A 386 -2.12 18.51 12.23
CA GLN A 386 -2.33 19.87 11.67
C GLN A 386 -2.77 21.01 12.62
N ARG A 387 -2.24 21.12 13.85
CA ARG A 387 -2.58 22.26 14.73
C ARG A 387 -1.62 23.45 14.60
N PRO A 388 -2.09 24.68 14.32
CA PRO A 388 -1.29 25.89 14.43
C PRO A 388 -1.21 26.45 15.88
N HIS A 389 -2.02 25.96 16.83
CA HIS A 389 -2.05 26.45 18.20
C HIS A 389 -1.31 25.55 19.21
N PRO A 390 -0.64 26.15 20.23
CA PRO A 390 0.02 25.40 21.29
C PRO A 390 -0.95 24.52 22.06
N ILE A 391 -0.48 23.35 22.51
CA ILE A 391 -1.18 22.55 23.50
C ILE A 391 -0.84 23.11 24.88
N LEU A 392 -1.87 23.54 25.63
CA LEU A 392 -1.71 24.16 26.94
C LEU A 392 -1.33 23.13 28.02
N SER A 393 -0.82 23.61 29.16
CA SER A 393 -0.51 22.73 30.30
C SER A 393 -1.78 22.09 30.89
N GLY A 394 -1.72 20.80 31.22
CA GLY A 394 -2.85 20.08 31.85
C GLY A 394 -3.99 19.70 30.89
N SER A 395 -3.84 20.03 29.62
CA SER A 395 -4.80 19.78 28.55
C SER A 395 -4.97 18.31 28.18
N ILE A 396 -3.91 17.51 28.20
CA ILE A 396 -3.97 16.10 27.81
C ILE A 396 -4.23 15.24 29.05
N PRO A 397 -5.20 14.29 29.03
CA PRO A 397 -5.45 13.41 30.16
C PRO A 397 -4.21 12.64 30.63
N GLN A 398 -4.06 12.45 31.95
CA GLN A 398 -2.97 11.65 32.56
C GLN A 398 -3.08 10.14 32.28
N SER A 399 -4.09 9.71 31.53
CA SER A 399 -4.21 8.33 31.04
C SER A 399 -3.42 8.09 29.76
N VAL A 400 -3.00 9.15 29.05
CA VAL A 400 -2.37 9.05 27.74
C VAL A 400 -0.92 8.56 27.89
N GLU A 401 -0.63 7.40 27.30
CA GLU A 401 0.68 6.76 27.30
C GLU A 401 1.44 6.99 25.99
N THR A 402 0.73 7.25 24.88
CA THR A 402 1.32 7.46 23.56
C THR A 402 0.75 8.71 22.89
N ILE A 403 1.64 9.58 22.42
CA ILE A 403 1.28 10.78 21.64
C ILE A 403 1.99 10.73 20.29
N ILE A 404 1.24 10.93 19.20
CA ILE A 404 1.78 11.05 17.84
C ILE A 404 1.30 12.37 17.25
N SER A 405 2.24 13.19 16.80
CA SER A 405 1.97 14.45 16.10
C SER A 405 2.29 14.30 14.62
N ASP A 406 1.27 14.31 13.75
CA ASP A 406 1.43 14.24 12.29
C ASP A 406 1.32 15.65 11.67
N GLY A 407 2.19 16.54 12.16
CA GLY A 407 2.22 17.96 11.81
C GLY A 407 3.05 18.75 12.83
N PHE A 408 3.44 19.97 12.47
CA PHE A 408 4.16 20.86 13.38
C PHE A 408 3.22 21.35 14.47
N ILE A 409 3.43 20.89 15.71
CA ILE A 409 2.62 21.26 16.86
C ILE A 409 3.55 21.81 17.95
N LYS A 410 3.21 22.99 18.47
CA LYS A 410 3.90 23.57 19.62
C LYS A 410 3.36 22.97 20.92
N PHE A 411 4.27 22.52 21.78
CA PHE A 411 3.96 22.00 23.10
C PHE A 411 4.46 22.98 24.15
N ASP A 412 3.59 23.44 25.04
CA ASP A 412 4.01 24.25 26.20
C ASP A 412 4.50 23.33 27.34
N SER A 413 5.28 23.87 28.27
CA SER A 413 5.71 23.14 29.47
C SER A 413 4.49 22.58 30.23
N GLY A 414 4.51 21.30 30.57
CA GLY A 414 3.41 20.62 31.26
C GLY A 414 2.23 20.21 30.38
N SER A 415 2.31 20.40 29.05
CA SER A 415 1.29 19.97 28.10
C SER A 415 1.27 18.46 27.85
N ILE A 416 2.45 17.82 27.92
CA ILE A 416 2.63 16.37 27.80
C ILE A 416 2.45 15.74 29.19
N PRO A 417 1.54 14.76 29.36
CA PRO A 417 1.26 14.19 30.66
C PRO A 417 2.41 13.30 31.13
N SER A 418 2.57 13.19 32.44
CA SER A 418 3.62 12.39 33.09
C SER A 418 3.47 10.88 32.87
N SER A 419 2.32 10.44 32.34
CA SER A 419 2.06 9.07 31.92
C SER A 419 2.64 8.73 30.54
N CYS A 420 3.05 9.73 29.74
CA CYS A 420 3.49 9.53 28.37
C CYS A 420 4.82 8.77 28.32
N LYS A 421 4.84 7.61 27.65
CA LYS A 421 6.01 6.74 27.47
C LYS A 421 6.57 6.79 26.05
N SER A 422 5.71 7.04 25.06
CA SER A 422 6.06 7.08 23.65
C SER A 422 5.59 8.39 23.03
N LEU A 423 6.52 9.14 22.48
CA LEU A 423 6.28 10.46 21.89
C LEU A 423 6.83 10.51 20.47
N SER A 424 5.99 10.82 19.49
CA SER A 424 6.39 11.12 18.12
C SER A 424 6.00 12.55 17.79
N ILE A 425 6.97 13.41 17.48
CA ILE A 425 6.75 14.85 17.26
C ILE A 425 7.46 15.37 16.02
N ASN A 426 6.76 16.20 15.25
CA ASN A 426 7.35 16.90 14.13
C ASN A 426 7.75 18.32 14.57
N ILE A 427 9.04 18.65 14.42
CA ILE A 427 9.63 19.94 14.79
C ILE A 427 9.92 20.73 13.49
N PRO A 428 9.50 22.00 13.37
CA PRO A 428 9.77 22.80 12.17
C PRO A 428 11.27 22.92 11.89
N SER A 429 11.68 22.66 10.65
CA SER A 429 13.09 22.73 10.22
C SER A 429 13.58 24.16 9.98
N PHE A 430 12.71 25.18 10.07
CA PHE A 430 13.00 26.57 9.73
C PHE A 430 12.66 27.52 10.89
N GLY A 431 13.68 28.16 11.48
CA GLY A 431 13.55 29.19 12.53
C GLY A 431 14.25 28.83 13.86
N ASP A 432 14.30 29.80 14.79
CA ASP A 432 14.87 29.67 16.15
C ASP A 432 13.98 28.84 17.12
N GLU A 433 13.00 28.09 16.62
CA GLU A 433 12.07 27.29 17.44
C GLU A 433 12.69 25.94 17.83
N LEU A 434 13.71 25.99 18.70
CA LEU A 434 14.20 24.79 19.38
C LEU A 434 13.14 24.29 20.37
N LEU A 435 12.98 22.97 20.48
CA LEU A 435 12.29 22.38 21.63
C LEU A 435 13.03 22.79 22.91
N LEU A 436 12.34 23.56 23.76
CA LEU A 436 12.89 24.04 25.02
C LEU A 436 13.09 22.88 26.02
N PRO A 437 14.01 23.03 26.99
CA PRO A 437 14.10 22.14 28.13
C PRO A 437 12.75 22.02 28.85
N ASP A 438 12.52 20.87 29.50
CA ASP A 438 11.34 20.60 30.35
C ASP A 438 9.99 20.38 29.63
N ILE A 439 9.95 20.42 28.28
CA ILE A 439 8.74 20.06 27.52
C ILE A 439 8.48 18.55 27.56
N ILE A 440 9.52 17.74 27.36
CA ILE A 440 9.42 16.27 27.30
C ILE A 440 9.56 15.72 28.73
N PRO A 441 8.56 15.00 29.27
CA PRO A 441 8.63 14.48 30.62
C PRO A 441 9.62 13.31 30.74
N ASN A 442 10.21 13.13 31.93
CA ASN A 442 11.12 12.01 32.27
C ASN A 442 10.47 10.60 32.20
N SER A 443 9.18 10.52 31.90
CA SER A 443 8.47 9.26 31.65
C SER A 443 8.67 8.73 30.23
N VAL A 444 9.10 9.57 29.28
CA VAL A 444 9.27 9.19 27.88
C VAL A 444 10.47 8.27 27.72
N GLU A 445 10.24 7.08 27.16
CA GLU A 445 11.26 6.07 26.88
C GLU A 445 11.55 5.93 25.37
N TYR A 446 10.56 6.21 24.52
CA TYR A 446 10.67 6.23 23.07
C TYR A 446 10.35 7.63 22.54
N LEU A 447 11.30 8.22 21.80
CA LEU A 447 11.15 9.52 21.16
C LEU A 447 11.41 9.39 19.66
N GLU A 448 10.46 9.83 18.85
CA GLU A 448 10.59 9.93 17.40
C GLU A 448 10.42 11.39 16.96
N SER A 449 11.29 11.83 16.05
CA SER A 449 11.17 13.15 15.45
C SER A 449 11.62 13.18 14.00
N ASN A 450 11.02 14.09 13.22
CA ASN A 450 11.39 14.37 11.85
C ASN A 450 12.61 15.31 11.71
N SER A 451 13.15 15.82 12.82
CA SER A 451 14.32 16.70 12.81
C SER A 451 15.19 16.51 14.05
N ASN A 452 16.41 17.05 13.99
CA ASN A 452 17.36 17.05 15.09
C ASN A 452 17.43 18.39 15.85
N CYS A 453 16.43 19.27 15.68
CA CYS A 453 16.37 20.62 16.26
C CYS A 453 16.00 20.62 17.76
N PHE A 454 16.79 19.95 18.59
CA PHE A 454 16.63 19.93 20.05
C PHE A 454 17.57 20.93 20.73
N ALA A 455 17.07 21.74 21.68
CA ALA A 455 17.97 22.50 22.54
C ALA A 455 18.76 21.55 23.47
N LYS A 456 19.91 22.03 23.96
CA LYS A 456 20.72 21.28 24.92
C LYS A 456 19.91 21.07 26.21
N GLY A 457 19.75 19.81 26.62
CA GLY A 457 18.99 19.43 27.81
C GLY A 457 17.52 19.12 27.57
N SER A 458 17.02 19.22 26.33
CA SER A 458 15.61 18.97 26.00
C SER A 458 15.23 17.49 25.89
N ILE A 459 16.22 16.59 25.76
CA ILE A 459 16.01 15.14 25.72
C ILE A 459 16.24 14.58 27.13
N PRO A 460 15.21 14.01 27.78
CA PRO A 460 15.34 13.42 29.11
C PRO A 460 16.29 12.20 29.13
N PRO A 461 16.97 11.94 30.26
CA PRO A 461 17.83 10.75 30.41
C PRO A 461 17.06 9.42 30.37
N SER A 462 15.73 9.45 30.50
CA SER A 462 14.86 8.28 30.42
C SER A 462 14.69 7.72 29.00
N VAL A 463 14.99 8.53 27.97
CA VAL A 463 14.83 8.13 26.57
C VAL A 463 15.82 7.02 26.22
N LYS A 464 15.32 5.81 25.96
CA LYS A 464 16.10 4.62 25.59
C LYS A 464 16.27 4.51 24.08
N THR A 465 15.27 4.96 23.33
CA THR A 465 15.24 4.91 21.88
C THR A 465 14.90 6.28 21.32
N LEU A 466 15.82 6.84 20.53
CA LEU A 466 15.62 8.07 19.77
C LEU A 466 15.68 7.75 18.28
N ASN A 467 14.56 7.93 17.58
CA ASN A 467 14.48 7.79 16.13
C ASN A 467 14.38 9.18 15.49
N VAL A 468 15.40 9.59 14.75
CA VAL A 468 15.38 10.84 13.98
C VAL A 468 15.30 10.49 12.50
N SER A 469 14.14 10.71 11.90
CA SER A 469 13.92 10.50 10.47
C SER A 469 14.17 11.82 9.73
N ASN A 470 15.17 11.85 8.84
CA ASN A 470 15.35 12.98 7.93
C ASN A 470 14.27 12.91 6.85
N PHE A 471 13.11 13.50 7.10
CA PHE A 471 12.17 13.82 6.03
C PHE A 471 12.71 15.05 5.29
N TYR A 472 13.19 14.80 4.07
CA TYR A 472 13.67 15.81 3.11
C TYR A 472 12.59 16.82 2.73
#